data_AF-A0A1F8GFT1-F1
#
_entry.id   AF-A0A1F8GFT1-F1
#
_cell.length_a   1.000
_cell.length_b   1.000
_cell.length_c   1.000
_cell.angle_alpha   90.00
_cell.angle_beta   90.00
_cell.angle_gamma   90.00
#
_symmetry.space_group_name_H-M   'P 1'
#
loop_
_entity.id
_entity.type
_entity.pdbx_description
1 polymer ?
#
loop_
_entity_poly.entity_id
_entity_poly.type
_entity_poly.pdbx_seq_one_letter_code
_entity_poly.pdbx_strand_id
1 'polypeptide(L)'
;MAKGRADPLFDSYYWKKIAVALLINALTVPTIIILLFWFGIIDKPFSDIIKKFQSGYPLFFVPLKDFFSFFLENTFKVAIFEELYSRGPIRIATAVLFLLNIDKNRVLTSALWVGGLVLNYGWALTHVTHEYAWVPVFVAGASWLWLTIETKRLWPSIFCHATANLSIYFLIKIYQLIY
;
A
#
# COMPACT_ATOMS: atom_id res chain seq x y z
N MET A 1 -15.20 -36.59 -6.38
CA MET A 1 -15.47 -35.40 -7.22
C MET A 1 -14.80 -34.19 -6.58
N ALA A 2 -13.68 -33.73 -7.15
CA ALA A 2 -12.98 -32.56 -6.65
C ALA A 2 -13.83 -31.31 -6.96
N LYS A 3 -14.33 -30.62 -5.93
CA LYS A 3 -14.89 -29.27 -6.09
C LYS A 3 -13.81 -28.41 -6.74
N GLY A 4 -14.05 -27.96 -7.97
CA GLY A 4 -13.16 -27.06 -8.69
C GLY A 4 -12.88 -25.85 -7.80
N ARG A 5 -11.65 -25.77 -7.29
CA ARG A 5 -11.20 -24.56 -6.61
C ARG A 5 -11.16 -23.51 -7.70
N ALA A 6 -12.04 -22.51 -7.61
CA ALA A 6 -11.88 -21.30 -8.40
C ALA A 6 -10.43 -20.83 -8.25
N ASP A 7 -9.84 -20.35 -9.35
CA ASP A 7 -8.52 -19.74 -9.31
C ASP A 7 -8.47 -18.76 -8.12
N PRO A 8 -7.37 -18.69 -7.34
CA PRO A 8 -7.23 -17.69 -6.29
C PRO A 8 -7.59 -16.26 -6.71
N LEU A 9 -7.46 -15.92 -8.00
CA LEU A 9 -7.89 -14.64 -8.58
C LEU A 9 -9.42 -14.45 -8.61
N PHE A 10 -10.21 -15.51 -8.59
CA PHE A 10 -11.69 -15.47 -8.61
C PHE A 10 -12.31 -15.91 -7.28
N ASP A 11 -11.49 -16.14 -6.26
CA ASP A 11 -11.98 -16.53 -4.94
C ASP A 11 -12.40 -15.30 -4.11
N SER A 12 -13.69 -15.27 -3.76
CA SER A 12 -14.34 -14.22 -2.97
C SER A 12 -13.66 -13.93 -1.63
N TYR A 13 -12.93 -14.89 -1.06
CA TYR A 13 -12.18 -14.70 0.18
C TYR A 13 -11.14 -13.58 0.04
N TYR A 14 -10.34 -13.59 -1.04
CA TYR A 14 -9.31 -12.58 -1.25
C TYR A 14 -9.91 -11.21 -1.55
N TRP A 15 -10.94 -11.16 -2.40
CA TRP A 15 -11.59 -9.90 -2.77
C TRP A 15 -12.26 -9.21 -1.59
N LYS A 16 -12.88 -9.96 -0.66
CA LYS A 16 -13.41 -9.38 0.59
C LYS A 16 -12.32 -8.74 1.43
N LYS A 17 -11.16 -9.38 1.57
CA LYS A 17 -10.02 -8.85 2.34
C LYS A 17 -9.42 -7.63 1.65
N ILE A 18 -9.25 -7.67 0.32
CA ILE A 18 -8.82 -6.53 -0.50
C ILE A 18 -9.75 -5.33 -0.29
N ALA A 19 -11.07 -5.54 -0.37
CA ALA A 19 -12.05 -4.49 -0.15
C ALA A 19 -11.92 -3.87 1.26
N VAL A 20 -11.71 -4.69 2.29
CA VAL A 20 -11.47 -4.21 3.66
C VAL A 20 -10.19 -3.36 3.74
N ALA A 21 -9.09 -3.81 3.16
CA ALA A 21 -7.84 -3.03 3.17
C ALA A 21 -7.98 -1.70 2.41
N LEU A 22 -8.65 -1.70 1.25
CA LEU A 22 -8.93 -0.49 0.50
C LEU A 22 -9.82 0.48 1.27
N LEU A 23 -10.87 -0.02 1.94
CA LEU A 23 -11.75 0.79 2.79
C LEU A 23 -11.00 1.39 3.98
N ILE A 24 -10.17 0.59 4.67
CA ILE A 24 -9.30 1.08 5.74
C ILE A 24 -8.44 2.22 5.20
N ASN A 25 -7.71 2.01 4.10
CA ASN A 25 -6.83 3.04 3.55
C ASN A 25 -7.59 4.31 3.13
N ALA A 26 -8.73 4.15 2.45
CA ALA A 26 -9.55 5.26 1.99
C ALA A 26 -10.10 6.12 3.15
N LEU A 27 -10.28 5.53 4.33
CA LEU A 27 -10.75 6.25 5.52
C LEU A 27 -9.60 6.78 6.38
N THR A 28 -8.60 5.93 6.69
CA THR A 28 -7.56 6.26 7.65
C THR A 28 -6.53 7.22 7.08
N VAL A 29 -6.14 7.10 5.81
CA VAL A 29 -5.14 7.97 5.21
C VAL A 29 -5.61 9.43 5.17
N PRO A 30 -6.81 9.76 4.64
CA PRO A 30 -7.31 11.13 4.69
C PRO A 30 -7.52 11.63 6.12
N THR A 31 -8.04 10.78 7.01
CA THR A 31 -8.24 11.15 8.42
C THR A 31 -6.91 11.55 9.09
N ILE A 32 -5.85 10.75 8.89
CA ILE A 32 -4.52 11.06 9.44
C ILE A 32 -4.01 12.38 8.87
N ILE A 33 -4.12 12.60 7.56
CA ILE A 33 -3.70 13.86 6.93
C ILE A 33 -4.46 15.04 7.54
N ILE A 34 -5.78 14.95 7.67
CA ILE A 34 -6.62 16.00 8.28
C ILE A 34 -6.18 16.27 9.73
N LEU A 35 -5.92 15.23 10.52
CA LEU A 35 -5.48 15.39 11.91
C LEU A 35 -4.09 16.04 12.00
N LEU A 36 -3.16 15.70 11.10
CA LEU A 36 -1.83 16.32 11.05
C LEU A 36 -1.93 17.83 10.79
N PHE A 37 -2.85 18.27 9.94
CA PHE A 37 -3.15 19.68 9.72
C PHE A 37 -3.87 20.31 10.92
N TRP A 38 -4.91 19.65 11.44
CA TRP A 38 -5.74 20.17 12.54
C TRP A 38 -4.93 20.43 13.81
N PHE A 39 -3.99 19.54 14.13
CA PHE A 39 -3.10 19.69 15.29
C PHE A 39 -1.87 20.56 15.02
N GLY A 40 -1.76 21.17 13.84
CA GLY A 40 -0.63 22.04 13.48
C GLY A 40 0.71 21.32 13.38
N ILE A 41 0.71 19.98 13.24
CA ILE A 41 1.93 19.19 13.01
C ILE A 41 2.46 19.48 11.60
N ILE A 42 1.55 19.72 10.65
CA ILE A 42 1.86 20.29 9.34
C ILE A 42 1.40 21.75 9.34
N ASP A 43 2.35 22.67 9.36
CA ASP A 43 2.14 24.12 9.37
C ASP A 43 2.22 24.76 7.98
N LYS A 44 2.70 24.01 6.98
CA LYS A 44 2.87 24.50 5.61
C LYS A 44 1.55 24.54 4.84
N PRO A 45 1.38 25.52 3.93
CA PRO A 45 0.27 25.52 2.99
C PRO A 45 0.22 24.23 2.18
N PHE A 46 -0.99 23.72 1.94
CA PHE A 46 -1.20 22.49 1.16
C PHE A 46 -0.54 22.57 -0.23
N SER A 47 -0.51 23.75 -0.86
CA SER A 47 0.16 23.99 -2.14
C SER A 47 1.65 23.66 -2.12
N ASP A 48 2.35 23.95 -1.01
CA ASP A 48 3.78 23.68 -0.90
C ASP A 48 4.05 22.19 -0.69
N ILE A 49 3.13 21.49 -0.04
CA ILE A 49 3.16 20.03 0.06
C ILE A 49 2.98 19.40 -1.32
N ILE A 50 2.03 19.89 -2.12
CA ILE A 50 1.82 19.41 -3.49
C ILE A 50 3.06 19.66 -4.36
N LYS A 51 3.69 20.85 -4.28
CA LYS A 51 4.95 21.13 -5.01
C LYS A 51 6.06 20.16 -4.61
N LYS A 52 6.21 19.89 -3.31
CA LYS A 52 7.22 18.95 -2.82
C LYS A 52 6.92 17.52 -3.27
N PHE A 53 5.65 17.11 -3.22
CA PHE A 53 5.18 15.84 -3.75
C PHE A 53 5.46 15.71 -5.25
N GLN A 54 5.19 16.75 -6.04
CA GLN A 54 5.50 16.79 -7.47
C GLN A 54 6.99 16.61 -7.76
N SER A 55 7.86 17.23 -6.97
CA SER A 55 9.31 17.07 -7.14
C SER A 55 9.80 15.65 -6.80
N GLY A 56 9.23 15.01 -5.78
CA GLY A 56 9.59 13.65 -5.38
C GLY A 56 8.96 12.56 -6.25
N TYR A 57 7.78 12.83 -6.81
CA TYR A 57 6.94 11.86 -7.51
C TYR A 57 6.40 12.41 -8.84
N PRO A 58 7.28 12.82 -9.78
CA PRO A 58 6.87 13.50 -11.01
C PRO A 58 5.97 12.65 -11.91
N LEU A 59 6.08 11.32 -11.83
CA LEU A 59 5.28 10.39 -12.64
C LEU A 59 3.78 10.53 -12.37
N PHE A 60 3.36 10.94 -11.17
CA PHE A 60 1.95 11.16 -10.88
C PHE A 60 1.38 12.42 -11.56
N PHE A 61 2.23 13.31 -12.06
CA PHE A 61 1.85 14.58 -12.67
C PHE A 61 1.85 14.56 -14.20
N VAL A 62 2.22 13.43 -14.84
CA VAL A 62 2.18 13.31 -16.32
C VAL A 62 0.77 13.53 -16.87
N PRO A 63 0.63 14.15 -18.06
CA PRO A 63 -0.69 14.45 -18.62
C PRO A 63 -1.48 13.18 -18.97
N LEU A 64 -2.81 13.31 -19.09
CA LEU A 64 -3.70 12.17 -19.35
C LEU A 64 -3.38 11.40 -20.64
N LYS A 65 -2.82 12.08 -21.66
CA LYS A 65 -2.36 11.44 -22.89
C LYS A 65 -1.28 10.36 -22.66
N ASP A 66 -0.53 10.48 -21.57
CA ASP A 66 0.55 9.56 -21.17
C ASP A 66 0.08 8.56 -20.08
N PHE A 67 -1.24 8.45 -19.86
CA PHE A 67 -1.85 7.60 -18.84
C PHE A 67 -1.37 6.15 -18.92
N PHE A 68 -1.31 5.56 -20.12
CA PHE A 68 -0.91 4.16 -20.27
C PHE A 68 0.53 3.91 -19.82
N SER A 69 1.43 4.85 -20.10
CA SER A 69 2.82 4.79 -19.64
C SER A 69 2.89 4.87 -18.11
N PHE A 70 2.14 5.78 -17.49
CA PHE A 70 2.01 5.84 -16.03
C PHE A 70 1.43 4.54 -15.45
N PHE A 71 0.40 4.00 -16.06
CA PHE A 71 -0.31 2.82 -15.59
C PHE A 71 0.60 1.57 -15.60
N LEU A 72 1.39 1.37 -16.65
CA LEU A 72 2.30 0.23 -16.71
C LEU A 72 3.49 0.40 -15.75
N GLU A 73 4.12 1.57 -15.76
CA GLU A 73 5.35 1.79 -14.97
C GLU A 73 5.05 2.01 -13.48
N ASN A 74 4.14 2.90 -13.14
CA ASN A 74 3.96 3.36 -11.76
C ASN A 74 2.83 2.64 -11.01
N THR A 75 1.77 2.22 -11.71
CA THR A 75 0.69 1.44 -11.09
C THR A 75 1.05 -0.04 -10.98
N PHE A 76 1.61 -0.66 -12.02
CA PHE A 76 1.95 -2.08 -11.98
C PHE A 76 3.38 -2.37 -11.55
N LYS A 77 4.37 -1.92 -12.34
CA LYS A 77 5.76 -2.34 -12.16
C LYS A 77 6.31 -1.88 -10.80
N VAL A 78 6.15 -0.61 -10.44
CA VAL A 78 6.55 -0.08 -9.12
C VAL A 78 5.87 -0.86 -7.99
N ALA A 79 4.54 -1.02 -8.03
CA ALA A 79 3.82 -1.75 -6.98
C ALA A 79 4.33 -3.19 -6.83
N ILE A 80 4.60 -3.90 -7.93
CA ILE A 80 5.16 -5.26 -7.90
C ILE A 80 6.54 -5.25 -7.22
N PHE A 81 7.45 -4.38 -7.65
CA PHE A 81 8.82 -4.34 -7.12
C PHE A 81 8.85 -3.94 -5.65
N GLU A 82 8.10 -2.92 -5.26
CA GLU A 82 8.06 -2.45 -3.89
C GLU A 82 7.47 -3.50 -2.95
N GLU A 83 6.35 -4.14 -3.33
CA GLU A 83 5.77 -5.22 -2.51
C GLU A 83 6.67 -6.45 -2.46
N LEU A 84 7.36 -6.81 -3.54
CA LEU A 84 8.36 -7.88 -3.51
C LEU A 84 9.50 -7.58 -2.54
N TYR A 85 10.02 -6.36 -2.55
CA TYR A 85 11.11 -5.96 -1.67
C TYR A 85 10.68 -5.91 -0.19
N SER A 86 9.55 -5.27 0.08
CA SER A 86 9.11 -4.95 1.45
C SER A 86 8.28 -6.06 2.10
N ARG A 87 7.47 -6.80 1.33
CA ARG A 87 6.56 -7.86 1.83
C ARG A 87 6.98 -9.25 1.37
N GLY A 88 7.86 -9.38 0.38
CA GLY A 88 8.45 -10.66 -0.04
C GLY A 88 9.09 -11.44 1.09
N PRO A 89 9.93 -10.84 1.97
CA PRO A 89 10.49 -11.54 3.12
C PRO A 89 9.42 -12.13 4.06
N ILE A 90 8.36 -11.38 4.33
CA ILE A 90 7.21 -11.83 5.14
C ILE A 90 6.45 -12.95 4.43
N ARG A 91 6.32 -12.87 3.12
CA ARG A 91 5.69 -13.93 2.32
C ARG A 91 6.52 -15.22 2.34
N ILE A 92 7.84 -15.13 2.25
CA ILE A 92 8.73 -16.31 2.35
C ILE A 92 8.57 -16.93 3.74
N ALA A 93 8.64 -16.12 4.79
CA ALA A 93 8.53 -16.60 6.17
C ALA A 93 7.15 -17.26 6.46
N THR A 94 6.05 -16.65 6.01
CA THR A 94 4.71 -17.26 6.12
C THR A 94 4.58 -18.57 5.33
N ALA A 95 5.26 -18.69 4.17
CA ALA A 95 5.34 -19.94 3.43
C ALA A 95 6.02 -21.03 4.26
N VAL A 96 7.18 -20.72 4.83
CA VAL A 96 7.98 -21.66 5.63
C VAL A 96 7.18 -22.14 6.84
N LEU A 97 6.55 -21.23 7.59
CA LEU A 97 5.72 -21.60 8.74
C LEU A 97 4.55 -22.52 8.34
N PHE A 98 3.93 -22.25 7.19
CA PHE A 98 2.85 -23.08 6.65
C PHE A 98 3.34 -24.46 6.22
N LEU A 99 4.47 -24.54 5.52
CA LEU A 99 5.06 -25.82 5.07
C LEU A 99 5.49 -26.69 6.26
N LEU A 100 5.97 -26.06 7.33
CA LEU A 100 6.33 -26.73 8.58
C LEU A 100 5.10 -27.02 9.49
N ASN A 101 3.90 -26.63 9.08
CA ASN A 101 2.64 -26.81 9.83
C ASN A 101 2.66 -26.18 11.24
N ILE A 102 3.38 -25.06 11.39
CA ILE A 102 3.52 -24.28 12.63
C ILE A 102 2.99 -22.86 12.48
N ASP A 103 2.23 -22.58 11.42
CA ASP A 103 1.65 -21.27 11.12
C ASP A 103 0.62 -20.81 12.17
N LYS A 104 0.11 -21.73 13.00
CA LYS A 104 -0.78 -21.43 14.13
C LYS A 104 -0.05 -21.02 15.42
N ASN A 105 1.28 -21.08 15.45
CA ASN A 105 2.06 -20.70 16.63
C ASN A 105 2.01 -19.17 16.82
N ARG A 106 1.30 -18.73 17.87
CA ARG A 106 1.09 -17.30 18.18
C ARG A 106 2.37 -16.50 18.33
N VAL A 107 3.44 -17.08 18.89
CA VAL A 107 4.72 -16.39 19.08
C VAL A 107 5.37 -16.12 17.73
N LEU A 108 5.39 -17.11 16.84
CA LEU A 108 5.94 -16.95 15.49
C LEU A 108 5.10 -16.01 14.64
N THR A 109 3.77 -16.08 14.75
CA THR A 109 2.88 -15.11 14.09
C THR A 109 3.14 -13.69 14.60
N SER A 110 3.35 -13.50 15.90
CA SER A 110 3.67 -12.19 16.48
C SER A 110 5.03 -11.67 16.00
N ALA A 111 6.04 -12.54 15.93
CA ALA A 111 7.36 -12.20 15.39
C ALA A 111 7.27 -11.78 13.91
N LEU A 112 6.44 -12.45 13.10
CA LEU A 112 6.17 -12.04 11.71
C LEU A 112 5.55 -10.65 11.64
N TRP A 113 4.60 -10.35 12.51
CA TRP A 113 3.99 -9.02 12.58
C TRP A 113 4.99 -7.94 12.95
N VAL A 114 5.79 -8.16 13.99
CA VAL A 114 6.82 -7.20 14.41
C VAL A 114 7.84 -6.97 13.30
N GLY A 115 8.40 -8.04 12.72
CA GLY A 115 9.34 -7.93 11.60
C GLY A 115 8.74 -7.23 10.39
N GLY A 116 7.49 -7.55 10.05
CA GLY A 116 6.76 -6.91 8.95
C GLY A 116 6.50 -5.42 9.20
N LEU A 117 6.16 -5.03 10.43
CA LEU A 117 5.95 -3.63 10.78
C LEU A 117 7.26 -2.84 10.73
N VAL A 118 8.39 -3.43 11.13
CA VAL A 118 9.72 -2.81 10.99
C VAL A 118 10.07 -2.59 9.52
N LEU A 119 9.86 -3.58 8.65
CA LEU A 119 10.07 -3.43 7.20
C LEU A 119 9.13 -2.38 6.60
N ASN A 120 7.86 -2.37 7.01
CA ASN A 120 6.88 -1.38 6.59
C ASN A 120 7.27 0.04 7.02
N TYR A 121 7.78 0.21 8.24
CA TYR A 121 8.29 1.49 8.71
C TYR A 121 9.48 1.97 7.89
N GLY A 122 10.46 1.08 7.64
CA GLY A 122 11.60 1.38 6.76
C GLY A 122 11.17 1.81 5.36
N TRP A 123 10.21 1.10 4.75
CA TRP A 123 9.63 1.45 3.45
C TRP A 123 8.86 2.77 3.50
N ALA A 124 8.09 3.05 4.55
CA ALA A 124 7.38 4.32 4.69
C ALA A 124 8.33 5.52 4.80
N LEU A 125 9.50 5.32 5.42
CA LEU A 125 10.54 6.35 5.51
C LEU A 125 11.20 6.67 4.16
N THR A 126 11.21 5.74 3.20
CA THR A 126 11.70 6.05 1.84
C THR A 126 10.74 6.95 1.06
N HIS A 127 9.51 7.13 1.56
CA HIS A 127 8.45 7.92 0.95
C HIS A 127 8.27 9.31 1.60
N VAL A 128 9.25 9.76 2.38
CA VAL A 128 9.24 11.04 3.08
C VAL A 128 9.40 12.18 2.09
N THR A 129 8.30 12.61 1.48
CA THR A 129 8.21 13.91 0.79
C THR A 129 8.09 15.05 1.79
N HIS A 130 7.49 14.81 2.95
CA HIS A 130 7.35 15.75 4.06
C HIS A 130 7.65 15.03 5.38
N GLU A 131 8.10 15.75 6.40
CA GLU A 131 8.56 15.21 7.70
C GLU A 131 7.59 14.21 8.36
N TYR A 132 6.29 14.32 8.05
CA TYR A 132 5.23 13.47 8.58
C TYR A 132 4.45 12.68 7.51
N ALA A 133 4.86 12.76 6.23
CA ALA A 133 4.21 12.02 5.14
C ALA A 133 4.37 10.49 5.28
N TRP A 134 5.35 10.04 6.07
CA TRP A 134 5.54 8.61 6.33
C TRP A 134 4.39 8.01 7.15
N VAL A 135 3.67 8.78 7.97
CA VAL A 135 2.60 8.26 8.83
C VAL A 135 1.43 7.67 8.02
N PRO A 136 0.81 8.42 7.07
CA PRO A 136 -0.23 7.86 6.22
C PRO A 136 0.28 6.70 5.35
N VAL A 137 1.53 6.78 4.86
CA VAL A 137 2.15 5.71 4.06
C VAL A 137 2.33 4.44 4.90
N PHE A 138 2.80 4.57 6.14
CA PHE A 138 2.94 3.46 7.08
C PHE A 138 1.61 2.77 7.35
N VAL A 139 0.54 3.54 7.59
CA VAL A 139 -0.79 2.97 7.84
C VAL A 139 -1.33 2.26 6.62
N ALA A 140 -1.18 2.85 5.42
CA ALA A 140 -1.53 2.17 4.18
C ALA A 140 -0.75 0.85 4.03
N GLY A 141 0.56 0.89 4.25
CA GLY A 141 1.42 -0.26 4.14
C GLY A 141 1.19 -1.35 5.20
N ALA A 142 0.68 -1.00 6.39
CA ALA A 142 0.31 -1.94 7.44
C ALA A 142 -0.93 -2.75 7.05
N SER A 143 -1.89 -2.14 6.35
CA SER A 143 -3.05 -2.86 5.80
C SER A 143 -2.63 -3.87 4.72
N TRP A 144 -1.61 -3.55 3.91
CA TRP A 144 -1.06 -4.47 2.91
C TRP A 144 -0.22 -5.57 3.53
N LEU A 145 0.52 -5.28 4.61
CA LEU A 145 1.20 -6.31 5.39
C LEU A 145 0.18 -7.32 5.97
N TRP A 146 -0.92 -6.82 6.53
CA TRP A 146 -2.03 -7.64 7.01
C TRP A 146 -2.55 -8.57 5.92
N LEU A 147 -2.82 -8.04 4.73
CA LEU A 147 -3.23 -8.83 3.57
C LEU A 147 -2.24 -9.94 3.24
N THR A 148 -0.94 -9.63 3.18
CA THR A 148 0.09 -10.61 2.86
C THR A 148 0.11 -11.77 3.86
N ILE A 149 0.01 -11.45 5.15
CA ILE A 149 0.02 -12.44 6.24
C ILE A 149 -1.26 -13.29 6.22
N GLU A 150 -2.42 -12.64 6.15
CA GLU A 150 -3.74 -13.28 6.23
C GLU A 150 -4.05 -14.14 5.00
N THR A 151 -3.66 -13.68 3.82
CA THR A 151 -3.93 -14.40 2.56
C THR A 151 -2.82 -15.39 2.21
N LYS A 152 -1.63 -15.26 2.84
CA LYS A 152 -0.42 -16.00 2.46
C LYS A 152 -0.10 -15.85 0.98
N ARG A 153 -0.40 -14.70 0.39
CA ARG A 153 -0.20 -14.35 -1.02
C ARG A 153 0.24 -12.89 -1.11
N LEU A 154 1.08 -12.60 -2.10
CA LEU A 154 1.58 -11.24 -2.31
C LEU A 154 0.67 -10.41 -3.24
N TRP A 155 0.00 -11.07 -4.18
CA TRP A 155 -0.83 -10.40 -5.18
C TRP A 155 -1.94 -9.50 -4.61
N PRO A 156 -2.62 -9.82 -3.47
CA PRO A 156 -3.64 -8.94 -2.92
C PRO A 156 -3.07 -7.58 -2.49
N SER A 157 -1.86 -7.60 -1.93
CA SER A 157 -1.11 -6.42 -1.49
C SER A 157 -0.63 -5.59 -2.68
N ILE A 158 -0.08 -6.26 -3.71
CA ILE A 158 0.28 -5.64 -4.99
C ILE A 158 -0.93 -4.94 -5.61
N PHE A 159 -2.09 -5.61 -5.63
CA PHE A 159 -3.31 -5.04 -6.18
C PHE A 159 -3.77 -3.80 -5.39
N CYS A 160 -3.72 -3.84 -4.07
CA CYS A 160 -4.08 -2.69 -3.23
C CYS A 160 -3.12 -1.51 -3.44
N HIS A 161 -1.82 -1.78 -3.51
CA HIS A 161 -0.80 -0.77 -3.79
C HIS A 161 -1.01 -0.15 -5.18
N ALA A 162 -1.16 -0.98 -6.22
CA ALA A 162 -1.47 -0.51 -7.57
C ALA A 162 -2.73 0.39 -7.59
N THR A 163 -3.79 -0.05 -6.91
CA THR A 163 -5.03 0.72 -6.79
C THR A 163 -4.81 2.06 -6.08
N ALA A 164 -3.97 2.10 -5.04
CA ALA A 164 -3.60 3.33 -4.36
C ALA A 164 -2.84 4.30 -5.30
N ASN A 165 -1.85 3.80 -6.05
CA ASN A 165 -1.10 4.63 -7.02
C ASN A 165 -2.03 5.19 -8.10
N LEU A 166 -2.93 4.37 -8.63
CA LEU A 166 -3.93 4.80 -9.59
C LEU A 166 -4.87 5.86 -9.01
N SER A 167 -5.31 5.68 -7.77
CA SER A 167 -6.20 6.63 -7.07
C SER A 167 -5.51 7.98 -6.86
N ILE A 168 -4.24 7.98 -6.42
CA ILE A 168 -3.45 9.21 -6.23
C ILE A 168 -3.29 9.95 -7.57
N TYR A 169 -3.02 9.24 -8.67
CA TYR A 169 -2.93 9.84 -9.99
C TYR A 169 -4.21 10.58 -10.37
N PHE A 170 -5.37 9.93 -10.26
CA PHE A 170 -6.65 10.57 -10.59
C PHE A 170 -6.99 11.72 -9.64
N LEU A 171 -6.69 11.61 -8.34
CA LEU A 171 -6.87 12.71 -7.39
C LEU A 171 -6.02 13.94 -7.78
N ILE A 172 -4.79 13.72 -8.25
CA ILE A 172 -3.93 14.81 -8.77
C ILE A 172 -4.54 15.42 -10.04
N LYS A 173 -5.11 14.62 -10.94
CA LYS A 173 -5.79 15.16 -12.13
C LYS A 173 -7.01 16.01 -11.74
N ILE A 174 -7.80 15.56 -10.77
CA ILE A 174 -8.92 16.35 -10.24
C ILE A 174 -8.40 17.66 -9.64
N TYR A 175 -7.32 17.61 -8.84
CA TYR A 175 -6.71 18.81 -8.27
C TYR A 175 -6.25 19.80 -9.36
N GLN A 176 -5.55 19.33 -10.40
CA GLN A 176 -5.07 20.14 -11.54
C GLN A 176 -6.20 20.71 -12.42
N LEU A 177 -7.42 20.20 -12.31
CA LEU A 177 -8.59 20.75 -13.01
C LEU A 177 -9.27 21.87 -12.22
N ILE A 178 -9.13 21.85 -10.88
CA ILE A 178 -9.77 22.80 -9.97
C ILE A 178 -8.87 24.03 -9.74
N TYR A 179 -7.55 23.82 -9.71
CA TYR A 179 -6.52 24.84 -9.43
C TYR A 179 -5.49 24.91 -10.55
#